data_AF-A0A8T6MTZ9-F1
#
_entry.id   AF-A0A8T6MTZ9-F1
#
_cell.length_a   1.000
_cell.length_b   1.000
_cell.length_c   1.000
_cell.angle_alpha   90.00
_cell.angle_beta   90.00
_cell.angle_gamma   90.00
#
_symmetry.space_group_name_H-M   'P 1'
#
loop_
_entity.id
_entity.type
_entity.pdbx_description
1 polymer ?
#
loop_
_entity_poly.entity_id
_entity_poly.type
_entity_poly.pdbx_seq_one_letter_code
_entity_poly.pdbx_strand_id
1 'polypeptide(L)'
;MVKDSFKRKVFALKDLGFVGLADIGGRAISAVFWFYIITLMETSEYGLLNYYVGIASLAQLISLVGTTNALTVFVSKGIKIQSTFFALSLIGGSISAVILFVIFQRLDMILLLMMFIVSDSVGGVLLGKKSY
;
A
#
# COMPACT_ATOMS: atom_id res chain seq x y z
N MET A 1 2.28 -5.09 39.56
CA MET A 1 1.14 -4.61 38.74
C MET A 1 1.41 -3.26 38.04
N VAL A 2 1.82 -2.18 38.72
CA VAL A 2 2.07 -0.86 38.07
C VAL A 2 3.39 -0.79 37.28
N LYS A 3 4.46 -1.46 37.74
CA LYS A 3 5.77 -1.47 37.06
C LYS A 3 5.73 -2.13 35.67
N ASP A 4 4.84 -3.11 35.48
CA ASP A 4 4.67 -3.83 34.21
C ASP A 4 3.84 -3.06 33.18
N SER A 5 2.95 -2.16 33.62
CA SER A 5 2.22 -1.29 32.69
C SER A 5 3.13 -0.20 32.11
N PHE A 6 4.06 0.33 32.90
CA PHE A 6 5.04 1.33 32.45
C PHE A 6 6.03 0.75 31.44
N LYS A 7 6.63 -0.42 31.72
CA LYS A 7 7.54 -1.10 30.78
C LYS A 7 6.87 -1.42 29.44
N ARG A 8 5.60 -1.87 29.46
CA ARG A 8 4.83 -2.12 28.22
C ARG A 8 4.59 -0.85 27.41
N LYS A 9 4.23 0.28 28.06
CA LYS A 9 4.05 1.56 27.36
C LYS A 9 5.34 2.06 26.71
N VAL A 10 6.48 1.95 27.41
CA VAL A 10 7.79 2.32 26.87
C VAL A 10 8.19 1.42 25.69
N PHE A 11 7.91 0.12 25.76
CA PHE A 11 8.17 -0.82 24.67
C PHE A 11 7.28 -0.52 23.44
N ALA A 12 5.98 -0.27 23.65
CA ALA A 12 5.06 0.13 22.59
C ALA A 12 5.49 1.45 21.91
N LEU A 13 5.96 2.44 22.69
CA LEU A 13 6.53 3.70 22.16
C LEU A 13 7.77 3.45 21.28
N LYS A 14 8.63 2.51 21.66
CA LYS A 14 9.81 2.13 20.88
C LYS A 14 9.41 1.47 19.55
N ASP A 15 8.45 0.54 19.57
CA ASP A 15 7.96 -0.12 18.36
C ASP A 15 7.25 0.84 17.40
N LEU A 16 6.47 1.77 17.94
CA LEU A 16 5.83 2.84 17.17
C LEU A 16 6.88 3.76 16.55
N GLY A 17 7.93 4.10 17.31
CA GLY A 17 9.07 4.86 16.82
C GLY A 17 9.79 4.18 15.66
N PHE A 18 9.99 2.86 15.70
CA PHE A 18 10.58 2.11 14.58
C PHE A 18 9.70 2.13 13.33
N VAL A 19 8.38 2.04 13.47
CA VAL A 19 7.47 2.12 12.31
C VAL A 19 7.44 3.54 11.74
N GLY A 20 7.47 4.57 12.58
CA GLY A 20 7.63 5.96 12.13
C GLY A 20 8.94 6.19 11.38
N LEU A 21 10.07 5.65 11.88
CA LEU A 21 11.36 5.72 11.20
C LEU A 21 11.34 4.99 9.85
N ALA A 22 10.70 3.82 9.79
CA ALA A 22 10.55 3.08 8.55
C ALA A 22 9.70 3.84 7.51
N ASP A 23 8.61 4.49 7.94
CA ASP A 23 7.77 5.33 7.07
C ASP A 23 8.56 6.51 6.50
N ILE A 24 9.27 7.25 7.35
CA ILE A 24 10.11 8.38 6.93
C ILE A 24 11.20 7.90 5.97
N GLY A 25 11.89 6.80 6.30
CA GLY A 25 12.93 6.22 5.44
C GLY A 25 12.40 5.82 4.07
N GLY A 26 11.26 5.12 4.02
CA GLY A 26 10.62 4.73 2.77
C GLY A 26 10.20 5.94 1.92
N ARG A 27 9.64 6.98 2.56
CA ARG A 27 9.26 8.22 1.89
C ARG A 27 10.46 9.01 1.37
N ALA A 28 11.56 9.06 2.12
CA ALA A 28 12.79 9.70 1.67
C ALA A 28 13.36 9.00 0.43
N ILE A 29 13.39 7.66 0.42
CA ILE A 29 13.82 6.87 -0.75
C ILE A 29 12.90 7.16 -1.95
N SER A 30 11.58 7.16 -1.75
CA SER A 30 10.61 7.48 -2.80
C SER A 30 10.80 8.89 -3.37
N ALA A 31 11.06 9.89 -2.52
CA ALA A 31 11.34 11.26 -2.95
C ALA A 31 12.61 11.35 -3.81
N VAL A 32 13.71 10.70 -3.38
CA VAL A 32 14.96 10.64 -4.16
C VAL A 32 14.73 9.94 -5.49
N PHE A 33 13.97 8.84 -5.52
CA PHE A 33 13.61 8.13 -6.74
C PHE A 33 12.89 9.06 -7.73
N TRP A 34 11.84 9.77 -7.30
CA TRP A 34 11.09 10.64 -8.19
C TRP A 34 11.91 11.85 -8.67
N PHE A 35 12.74 12.44 -7.81
CA PHE A 35 13.67 13.49 -8.24
C PHE A 35 14.69 12.99 -9.26
N TYR A 36 15.17 11.77 -9.11
CA TYR A 36 16.06 11.17 -10.11
C TYR A 36 15.35 11.01 -11.46
N ILE A 37 14.11 10.52 -11.50
CA ILE A 37 13.34 10.40 -12.75
C ILE A 37 13.16 11.74 -13.46
N ILE A 38 12.93 12.84 -12.73
CA ILE A 38 12.83 14.18 -13.31
C ILE A 38 14.10 14.59 -14.07
N THR A 39 15.28 14.12 -13.62
CA THR A 39 16.54 14.41 -14.33
C THR A 39 16.73 13.60 -15.61
N LEU A 40 15.95 12.53 -15.82
CA LEU A 40 16.10 11.59 -16.93
C LEU A 40 15.07 11.80 -18.06
N MET A 41 13.98 12.51 -17.79
CA MET A 41 12.82 12.59 -18.68
C MET A 41 12.46 14.03 -19.00
N GLU A 42 11.86 14.26 -20.17
CA GLU A 42 11.24 15.55 -20.46
C GLU A 42 9.97 15.75 -19.62
N THR A 43 9.59 17.02 -19.40
CA THR A 43 8.40 17.37 -18.61
C THR A 43 7.12 16.75 -19.16
N SER A 44 7.01 16.61 -20.48
CA SER A 44 5.87 15.99 -21.16
C SER A 44 5.76 14.49 -20.84
N GLU A 45 6.87 13.77 -20.92
CA GLU A 45 6.96 12.35 -20.63
C GLU A 45 6.76 12.06 -19.13
N TYR A 46 7.32 12.90 -18.26
CA TYR A 46 7.10 12.83 -16.82
C TYR A 46 5.63 13.02 -16.45
N GLY A 47 4.94 13.96 -17.11
CA GLY A 47 3.50 14.18 -16.95
C GLY A 47 2.69 12.95 -17.39
N LEU A 48 3.04 12.36 -18.54
CA LEU A 48 2.38 11.16 -19.05
C LEU A 48 2.60 9.93 -18.14
N LEU A 49 3.81 9.76 -17.60
CA LEU A 49 4.11 8.72 -16.61
C LEU A 49 3.21 8.86 -15.37
N ASN A 50 3.14 10.07 -14.81
CA ASN A 50 2.30 10.33 -13.64
C ASN A 50 0.80 10.18 -13.94
N TYR A 51 0.37 10.47 -15.17
CA TYR A 51 -0.99 10.18 -15.62
C TYR A 51 -1.29 8.67 -15.55
N TYR A 52 -0.40 7.81 -16.06
CA TYR A 52 -0.59 6.36 -15.97
C TYR A 52 -0.55 5.84 -14.53
N VAL A 53 0.36 6.35 -13.70
CA VAL A 53 0.40 6.03 -12.26
C VAL A 53 -0.92 6.41 -11.59
N GLY A 54 -1.44 7.61 -11.85
CA GLY A 54 -2.71 8.07 -11.31
C GLY A 54 -3.89 7.19 -11.71
N ILE A 55 -4.01 6.82 -12.99
CA ILE A 55 -5.06 5.92 -13.46
C ILE A 55 -4.96 4.53 -12.82
N ALA A 56 -3.74 3.98 -12.70
CA ALA A 56 -3.53 2.70 -12.02
C ALA A 56 -3.91 2.76 -10.53
N SER A 57 -3.56 3.84 -9.83
CA SER A 57 -3.97 4.07 -8.44
C SER A 57 -5.49 4.22 -8.28
N LEU A 58 -6.17 4.89 -9.22
CA LEU A 58 -7.63 4.97 -9.21
C LEU A 58 -8.27 3.60 -9.42
N ALA A 59 -7.77 2.82 -10.37
CA ALA A 59 -8.22 1.46 -10.61
C ALA A 59 -8.00 0.56 -9.38
N GLN A 60 -6.88 0.74 -8.67
CA GLN A 60 -6.60 0.05 -7.40
C GLN A 60 -7.68 0.39 -6.37
N LEU A 61 -7.99 1.68 -6.17
CA LEU A 61 -8.98 2.11 -5.18
C LEU A 61 -10.36 1.51 -5.42
N ILE A 62 -10.78 1.39 -6.68
CA ILE A 62 -12.06 0.77 -7.06
C ILE A 62 -12.01 -0.76 -6.84
N SER A 63 -10.85 -1.37 -7.08
CA SER A 63 -10.65 -2.81 -6.98
C SER A 63 -10.52 -3.31 -5.55
N LEU A 64 -10.02 -2.46 -4.64
CA LEU A 64 -9.65 -2.88 -3.30
C LEU A 64 -10.89 -3.06 -2.41
N VAL A 65 -11.07 -4.28 -1.92
CA VAL A 65 -12.10 -4.60 -0.93
C VAL A 65 -11.47 -4.55 0.45
N GLY A 66 -11.67 -3.41 1.11
CA GLY A 66 -11.15 -3.08 2.44
C GLY A 66 -9.77 -2.45 2.40
N THR A 67 -9.69 -1.24 2.94
CA THR A 67 -8.44 -0.46 3.00
C THR A 67 -7.48 -1.01 4.05
N THR A 68 -6.21 -0.65 3.94
CA THR A 68 -5.17 -0.85 4.97
C THR A 68 -5.70 -0.63 6.39
N ASN A 69 -6.47 0.43 6.62
CA ASN A 69 -7.04 0.76 7.94
C ASN A 69 -8.06 -0.28 8.41
N ALA A 70 -8.99 -0.71 7.55
CA ALA A 70 -9.98 -1.73 7.88
C ALA A 70 -9.29 -3.06 8.22
N LEU A 71 -8.33 -3.49 7.38
CA LEU A 71 -7.55 -4.70 7.61
C LEU A 71 -6.76 -4.63 8.93
N THR A 72 -6.15 -3.49 9.25
CA THR A 72 -5.42 -3.28 10.51
C THR A 72 -6.32 -3.52 11.73
N VAL A 73 -7.52 -2.95 11.73
CA VAL A 73 -8.47 -3.08 12.86
C VAL A 73 -9.04 -4.49 13.00
N PHE A 74 -9.43 -5.13 11.90
CA PHE A 74 -10.01 -6.47 11.98
C PHE A 74 -8.97 -7.53 12.34
N VAL A 75 -7.74 -7.40 11.82
CA VAL A 75 -6.64 -8.31 12.13
C VAL A 75 -6.18 -8.16 13.57
N SER A 76 -6.11 -6.94 14.13
CA SER A 76 -5.76 -6.74 15.55
C SER A 76 -6.80 -7.33 16.51
N LYS A 77 -8.07 -7.39 16.09
CA LYS A 77 -9.15 -8.09 16.79
C LYS A 77 -9.12 -9.62 16.61
N GLY A 78 -8.14 -10.15 15.87
CA GLY A 78 -8.01 -11.59 15.62
C GLY A 78 -9.03 -12.17 14.62
N ILE A 79 -9.78 -11.31 13.92
CA ILE A 79 -10.79 -11.74 12.95
C ILE A 79 -10.09 -12.10 11.63
N LYS A 80 -10.26 -13.34 11.18
CA LYS A 80 -9.58 -13.88 9.99
C LYS A 80 -10.24 -13.45 8.66
N ILE A 81 -10.34 -12.14 8.41
CA ILE A 81 -10.89 -11.61 7.15
C ILE A 81 -9.87 -11.49 6.01
N GLN A 82 -8.57 -11.60 6.32
CA GLN A 82 -7.48 -11.33 5.40
C GLN A 82 -7.61 -12.08 4.07
N SER A 83 -7.96 -13.37 4.11
CA SER A 83 -8.02 -14.21 2.91
C SER A 83 -9.17 -13.81 1.99
N THR A 84 -10.33 -13.48 2.58
CA THR A 84 -11.53 -13.10 1.83
C THR A 84 -11.34 -11.74 1.17
N PHE A 85 -10.84 -10.75 1.92
CA PHE A 85 -10.61 -9.40 1.40
C PHE A 85 -9.54 -9.40 0.30
N PHE A 86 -8.48 -10.19 0.48
CA PHE A 86 -7.43 -10.34 -0.53
C PHE A 86 -7.96 -11.01 -1.80
N ALA A 87 -8.72 -12.10 -1.67
CA ALA A 87 -9.30 -12.79 -2.82
C ALA A 87 -10.27 -11.88 -3.61
N LEU A 88 -11.16 -11.17 -2.91
CA LEU A 88 -12.08 -10.22 -3.54
C LEU A 88 -11.33 -9.07 -4.23
N SER A 89 -10.29 -8.53 -3.58
CA SER A 89 -9.47 -7.47 -4.17
C SER A 89 -8.69 -7.94 -5.40
N LEU A 90 -8.23 -9.19 -5.42
CA LEU A 90 -7.58 -9.78 -6.59
C LEU A 90 -8.56 -10.02 -7.74
N ILE A 91 -9.80 -10.43 -7.44
CA ILE A 91 -10.84 -10.57 -8.48
C ILE A 91 -11.18 -9.20 -9.07
N GLY A 92 -11.46 -8.20 -8.21
CA GLY A 92 -11.69 -6.83 -8.66
C GLY A 92 -10.50 -6.26 -9.43
N GLY A 93 -9.29 -6.51 -8.93
CA GLY A 93 -8.03 -6.10 -9.56
C GLY A 93 -7.81 -6.74 -10.92
N SER A 94 -8.17 -8.01 -11.08
CA SER A 94 -8.09 -8.71 -12.36
C SER A 94 -9.06 -8.14 -13.38
N ILE A 95 -10.29 -7.79 -12.98
CA ILE A 95 -11.26 -7.13 -13.84
C ILE A 95 -10.74 -5.75 -14.26
N SER A 96 -10.27 -4.95 -13.31
CA SER A 96 -9.67 -3.65 -13.59
C SER A 96 -8.43 -3.74 -14.47
N ALA A 97 -7.59 -4.76 -14.29
CA ALA A 97 -6.44 -5.03 -15.13
C ALA A 97 -6.83 -5.30 -16.58
N VAL A 98 -7.86 -6.10 -16.82
CA VAL A 98 -8.38 -6.36 -18.18
C VAL A 98 -8.89 -5.05 -18.80
N ILE A 99 -9.64 -4.24 -18.06
CA ILE A 99 -10.15 -2.94 -18.54
C ILE A 99 -8.98 -2.02 -18.92
N LEU A 100 -7.99 -1.87 -18.04
CA LEU A 100 -6.81 -1.05 -18.30
C LEU A 100 -6.02 -1.56 -19.51
N PHE A 101 -5.86 -2.88 -19.66
CA PHE A 101 -5.18 -3.46 -20.79
C PHE A 101 -5.88 -3.15 -22.11
N VAL A 102 -7.21 -3.27 -22.15
CA VAL A 102 -7.99 -2.98 -23.36
C VAL A 102 -7.84 -1.51 -23.78
N ILE A 103 -7.88 -0.57 -22.81
CA ILE A 103 -7.83 0.87 -23.08
C ILE A 103 -6.41 1.32 -23.46
N PHE A 104 -5.40 0.93 -22.69
CA PHE A 104 -4.05 1.47 -22.80
C PHE A 104 -3.07 0.56 -23.54
N GLN A 105 -3.39 -0.73 -23.72
CA GLN A 105 -2.53 -1.73 -24.37
C GLN A 105 -1.12 -1.81 -23.76
N ARG A 106 -1.04 -1.57 -22.44
CA ARG A 106 0.20 -1.40 -21.68
C ARG A 106 0.28 -2.38 -20.52
N LEU A 107 1.22 -3.33 -20.60
CA LEU A 107 1.40 -4.37 -19.58
C LEU A 107 1.99 -3.82 -18.28
N ASP A 108 2.79 -2.76 -18.35
CA ASP A 108 3.40 -2.10 -17.20
C ASP A 108 2.35 -1.49 -16.27
N MET A 109 1.23 -0.99 -16.80
CA MET A 109 0.11 -0.48 -15.99
C MET A 109 -0.59 -1.59 -15.19
N ILE A 110 -0.69 -2.79 -15.75
CA ILE A 110 -1.28 -3.95 -15.04
C ILE A 110 -0.39 -4.35 -13.88
N LEU A 111 0.92 -4.44 -14.12
CA LEU A 111 1.89 -4.77 -13.10
C LEU A 111 1.84 -3.76 -11.95
N LEU A 112 1.76 -2.47 -12.29
CA LEU A 112 1.64 -1.38 -11.33
C LEU A 112 0.37 -1.50 -10.47
N LEU A 113 -0.79 -1.73 -11.09
CA LEU A 113 -2.07 -1.96 -10.40
C LEU A 113 -1.98 -3.12 -9.41
N MET A 114 -1.48 -4.27 -9.85
CA MET A 114 -1.39 -5.46 -8.99
C MET A 114 -0.44 -5.25 -7.81
N MET A 115 0.69 -4.57 -8.06
CA MET A 115 1.64 -4.23 -7.01
C MET A 115 1.03 -3.32 -5.95
N PHE A 116 0.23 -2.33 -6.36
CA PHE A 116 -0.46 -1.47 -5.42
C PHE A 116 -1.51 -2.22 -4.60
N ILE A 117 -2.33 -3.08 -5.21
CA ILE A 117 -3.34 -3.89 -4.50
C ILE A 117 -2.69 -4.77 -3.43
N VAL A 118 -1.60 -5.47 -3.79
CA VAL A 118 -0.88 -6.33 -2.85
C VAL A 118 -0.24 -5.52 -1.74
N SER A 119 0.39 -4.38 -2.06
CA SER A 119 1.07 -3.54 -1.07
C SER A 119 0.12 -3.00 -0.01
N ASP A 120 -1.07 -2.51 -0.40
CA ASP A 120 -2.08 -2.00 0.54
C ASP A 120 -2.62 -3.13 1.43
N SER A 121 -2.99 -4.26 0.82
CA SER A 121 -3.54 -5.41 1.53
C SER A 121 -2.54 -5.97 2.56
N VAL A 122 -1.29 -6.15 2.14
CA VAL A 122 -0.22 -6.67 3.00
C VAL A 122 0.13 -5.67 4.10
N GLY A 123 0.21 -4.38 3.77
CA GLY A 123 0.46 -3.31 4.74
C GLY A 123 -0.52 -3.34 5.90
N GLY A 124 -1.83 -3.42 5.61
CA GLY A 124 -2.87 -3.48 6.63
C GLY A 124 -2.78 -4.74 7.51
N VAL A 125 -2.49 -5.89 6.91
CA VAL A 125 -2.35 -7.15 7.67
C VAL A 125 -1.10 -7.13 8.56
N LEU A 126 0.03 -6.63 8.06
CA LEU A 126 1.27 -6.56 8.83
C LEU A 126 1.13 -5.62 10.03
N LEU A 127 0.55 -4.44 9.82
CA LEU A 127 0.29 -3.48 10.89
C LEU A 127 -0.70 -4.05 11.93
N GLY A 128 -1.77 -4.71 11.49
CA GLY A 128 -2.74 -5.34 12.39
C GLY A 128 -2.14 -6.49 13.22
N LYS A 129 -1.23 -7.28 12.66
CA LYS A 129 -0.54 -8.37 13.38
C LYS A 129 0.46 -7.89 14.41
N LYS A 130 1.09 -6.73 14.18
CA LYS A 130 2.08 -6.17 15.10
C LYS A 130 1.45 -5.52 16.35
N SER A 131 0.11 -5.57 16.47
CA SER A 131 -0.73 -4.86 17.45
C SER A 131 0.04 -4.32 18.66
N TYR A 132 0.19 -2.99 18.64
CA TYR A 132 0.60 -2.14 19.77
C TYR A 132 -0.41 -2.20 20.93
#